data_AF-A0AB36P333-F1
#
_entry.id   AF-A0AB36P333-F1
#
_cell.length_a   1.000
_cell.length_b   1.000
_cell.length_c   1.000
_cell.angle_alpha   90.00
_cell.angle_beta   90.00
_cell.angle_gamma   90.00
#
_symmetry.space_group_name_H-M   'P 1'
#
loop_
_entity.id
_entity.type
_entity.pdbx_description
1 polymer ?
#
loop_
_entity_poly.entity_id
_entity_poly.type
_entity_poly.pdbx_seq_one_letter_code
_entity_poly.pdbx_strand_id
1 'polypeptide(L)' 'MTTENLSKETETRLIDFFRKTIDSEDMAKTIRQVNYVLSLCAMRGCETVETEFNNLEDNFYWLNKLAEVLDPYLDVE' A
#
# COMPACT_ATOMS: atom_id res chain seq x y z
N MET A 1 -0.78 11.29 -13.56
CA MET A 1 0.67 11.39 -13.83
C MET A 1 1.24 12.46 -12.93
N THR A 2 2.04 12.09 -11.93
CA THR A 2 2.86 13.06 -11.20
C THR A 2 3.97 13.53 -12.14
N THR A 3 3.96 14.81 -12.50
CA THR A 3 4.90 15.43 -13.46
C THR A 3 5.95 16.30 -12.78
N GLU A 4 6.23 16.10 -11.49
CA GLU A 4 7.22 16.87 -10.77
C GLU A 4 8.14 15.96 -9.97
N ASN A 5 9.44 16.27 -10.00
CA ASN A 5 10.40 15.69 -9.06
C ASN A 5 9.91 16.01 -7.65
N LEU A 6 9.93 15.02 -6.75
CA LEU A 6 9.61 15.26 -5.35
C LEU A 6 10.53 16.35 -4.78
N SER A 7 10.01 17.11 -3.81
CA SER A 7 10.89 18.01 -3.07
C SER A 7 11.95 17.20 -2.31
N LYS A 8 13.16 17.73 -2.16
CA LYS A 8 14.24 17.08 -1.39
C LYS A 8 13.82 16.75 0.04
N GLU A 9 12.97 17.59 0.63
CA GLU A 9 12.42 17.35 1.97
C GLU A 9 11.51 16.12 1.99
N THR A 10 10.61 16.00 1.01
CA THR A 10 9.73 14.84 0.86
C THR A 10 10.52 13.55 0.69
N GLU A 11 11.52 13.54 -0.19
CA GLU A 11 12.41 12.39 -0.38
C GLU A 11 13.12 12.00 0.93
N THR A 12 13.67 12.99 1.65
CA THR A 12 14.38 12.75 2.91
C THR A 12 13.45 12.13 3.96
N ARG A 13 12.21 12.62 4.08
CA ARG A 13 11.22 12.09 5.01
C ARG A 13 10.80 10.65 4.67
N LEU A 14 10.64 10.34 3.39
CA LEU A 14 10.33 8.98 2.94
C LEU A 14 11.49 8.02 3.26
N ILE A 15 12.73 8.41 2.97
CA ILE A 15 13.92 7.62 3.30
C ILE A 15 14.01 7.38 4.81
N ASP A 16 13.78 8.42 5.62
CA ASP A 16 13.86 8.28 7.08
C ASP A 16 12.76 7.37 7.64
N PHE A 17 11.55 7.41 7.08
CA PHE A 17 10.46 6.53 7.47
C PHE A 17 10.81 5.05 7.23
N PHE A 18 11.24 4.69 6.03
CA PHE A 18 11.60 3.32 5.66
C PHE A 18 12.90 2.81 6.29
N ARG A 19 13.71 3.70 6.88
CA ARG A 19 14.94 3.32 7.58
C ARG A 19 14.76 3.21 9.10
N LYS A 20 13.91 4.04 9.70
CA LYS A 20 13.85 4.20 11.16
C LYS A 20 12.54 3.72 11.77
N THR A 21 11.46 3.63 11.00
CA THR A 21 10.12 3.35 11.53
C THR A 21 9.67 1.93 11.21
N ILE A 22 9.79 1.51 9.97
CA ILE A 22 9.42 0.18 9.50
C ILE A 22 10.31 -0.20 8.32
N ASP A 23 10.74 -1.46 8.27
CA ASP A 23 11.47 -1.97 7.11
C ASP A 23 10.55 -1.99 5.86
N SER A 24 11.12 -1.76 4.68
CA SER A 24 10.35 -1.72 3.43
C SER A 24 9.62 -3.04 3.14
N GLU A 25 10.25 -4.18 3.44
CA GLU A 25 9.67 -5.50 3.23
C GLU A 25 8.51 -5.76 4.22
N ASP A 26 8.71 -5.41 5.49
CA ASP A 26 7.67 -5.52 6.52
C ASP A 26 6.47 -4.62 6.20
N MET A 27 6.71 -3.42 5.67
CA MET A 27 5.65 -2.53 5.22
C MET A 27 4.89 -3.14 4.03
N ALA A 28 5.60 -3.73 3.06
CA ALA A 28 4.96 -4.39 1.92
C ALA A 28 4.08 -5.57 2.37
N LYS A 29 4.58 -6.42 3.29
CA LYS A 29 3.80 -7.51 3.90
C LYS A 29 2.55 -6.99 4.60
N THR A 30 2.69 -5.91 5.38
CA THR A 30 1.57 -5.26 6.08
C THR A 30 0.52 -4.75 5.08
N ILE A 31 0.94 -4.07 4.02
CA ILE A 31 0.03 -3.57 2.98
C ILE A 31 -0.72 -4.72 2.30
N ARG A 32 -0.03 -5.81 1.95
CA ARG A 32 -0.67 -7.00 1.34
C ARG A 32 -1.70 -7.65 2.26
N GLN A 33 -1.40 -7.74 3.56
CA GLN A 33 -2.36 -8.25 4.55
C GLN A 33 -3.62 -7.38 4.63
N VAL A 34 -3.46 -6.06 4.65
CA VAL A 34 -4.60 -5.12 4.63
C VAL A 34 -5.43 -5.29 3.36
N ASN A 35 -4.78 -5.35 2.19
CA ASN A 35 -5.44 -5.57 0.90
C ASN A 35 -6.19 -6.91 0.85
N TYR A 36 -5.62 -7.97 1.41
CA TYR A 36 -6.29 -9.28 1.52
C TYR A 36 -7.57 -9.18 2.36
N VAL A 37 -7.50 -8.53 3.53
CA VAL A 37 -8.68 -8.36 4.40
C VAL A 37 -9.75 -7.50 3.73
N LEU A 38 -9.37 -6.40 3.08
CA LEU A 38 -10.30 -5.54 2.34
C LEU A 38 -11.01 -6.31 1.22
N SER A 39 -10.26 -7.12 0.46
CA SER A 39 -10.81 -7.96 -0.61
C SER A 39 -11.79 -8.99 -0.04
N LEU A 40 -11.44 -9.63 1.08
CA LEU A 40 -12.30 -10.60 1.73
C LEU A 40 -13.61 -9.98 2.22
N CYS A 41 -13.56 -8.76 2.76
CA CYS A 41 -14.75 -8.03 3.19
C CYS A 41 -15.64 -7.64 2.00
N ALA A 42 -15.05 -7.19 0.88
CA ALA A 42 -15.79 -6.89 -0.35
C ALA A 42 -16.45 -8.15 -0.92
N MET A 43 -15.73 -9.28 -0.99
CA MET A 43 -16.29 -10.56 -1.45
C MET A 43 -17.43 -11.08 -0.56
N ARG A 44 -17.41 -10.74 0.73
CA ARG A 44 -18.45 -11.15 1.70
C ARG A 44 -19.66 -10.21 1.72
N GLY A 45 -19.64 -9.11 0.96
CA GLY A 45 -20.71 -8.11 0.99
C GLY A 45 -20.86 -7.46 2.36
N CYS A 46 -19.75 -7.21 3.07
CA CYS A 46 -19.81 -6.51 4.35
C CYS A 46 -20.33 -5.08 4.12
N GLU A 47 -21.51 -4.76 4.65
CA GLU A 47 -22.20 -3.46 4.45
C GLU A 47 -21.29 -2.24 4.67
N THR A 48 -20.41 -2.29 5.68
CA THR A 48 -19.48 -1.19 5.99
C THR A 48 -18.49 -0.90 4.84
N VAL A 49 -18.08 -1.92 4.09
CA VAL A 49 -17.17 -1.75 2.95
C VAL A 49 -17.91 -1.19 1.73
N GLU A 50 -19.18 -1.58 1.54
CA GLU A 50 -20.02 -1.10 0.44
C GLU A 50 -20.41 0.38 0.60
N THR A 51 -20.55 0.88 1.84
CA THR A 51 -20.94 2.28 2.10
C THR A 51 -19.77 3.26 2.20
N GLU A 52 -18.60 2.83 2.69
CA GLU A 52 -17.48 3.74 3.01
C GLU A 52 -16.44 3.85 1.88
N PHE A 53 -16.37 2.89 0.96
CA PHE A 53 -15.31 2.84 -0.06
C PHE A 53 -15.86 3.04 -1.48
N ASN A 54 -16.30 4.26 -1.80
CA ASN A 54 -16.68 4.64 -3.16
C ASN A 54 -15.56 4.41 -4.20
N ASN A 55 -14.28 4.35 -3.77
CA ASN A 55 -13.11 4.10 -4.62
C ASN A 55 -12.27 2.90 -4.12
N LEU A 56 -12.92 1.81 -3.67
CA LEU A 56 -12.20 0.63 -3.17
C LEU A 56 -11.21 0.07 -4.21
N GLU A 57 -11.60 0.07 -5.48
CA GLU A 57 -10.79 -0.41 -6.59
C GLU A 57 -9.47 0.38 -6.74
N ASP A 58 -9.54 1.71 -6.77
CA ASP A 58 -8.36 2.57 -6.85
C ASP A 58 -7.45 2.38 -5.64
N ASN A 59 -8.03 2.36 -4.43
CA ASN A 59 -7.26 2.17 -3.20
C ASN A 59 -6.54 0.82 -3.20
N PHE A 60 -7.24 -0.24 -3.60
CA PHE A 60 -6.67 -1.58 -3.71
C PHE A 60 -5.54 -1.62 -4.73
N TYR A 61 -5.73 -1.00 -5.90
CA TYR A 61 -4.71 -0.89 -6.94
C TYR A 61 -3.45 -0.17 -6.43
N TRP A 62 -3.60 1.02 -5.84
CA TRP A 62 -2.45 1.81 -5.38
C TRP A 62 -1.71 1.18 -4.21
N LEU A 63 -2.42 0.54 -3.27
CA LEU A 63 -1.79 -0.19 -2.18
C LEU A 63 -0.99 -1.39 -2.70
N ASN A 64 -1.52 -2.15 -3.66
CA ASN A 64 -0.75 -3.25 -4.25
C ASN A 64 0.46 -2.72 -5.04
N LYS A 65 0.30 -1.64 -5.81
CA LYS A 65 1.42 -1.02 -6.51
C LYS A 65 2.52 -0.53 -5.57
N LEU A 66 2.16 0.04 -4.42
CA LEU A 66 3.14 0.44 -3.41
C LEU A 66 3.84 -0.78 -2.81
N ALA A 67 3.10 -1.84 -2.50
CA ALA A 67 3.69 -3.08 -2.00
C ALA A 67 4.68 -3.70 -3.00
N GLU A 68 4.35 -3.70 -4.30
CA GLU A 68 5.25 -4.15 -5.37
C GLU A 68 6.52 -3.30 -5.49
N VAL A 69 6.43 -1.99 -5.25
CA VAL A 69 7.61 -1.11 -5.27
C VAL A 69 8.52 -1.34 -4.06
N LEU A 70 7.92 -1.58 -2.88
CA LEU A 70 8.64 -1.77 -1.63
C LEU A 70 9.28 -3.15 -1.51
N ASP A 71 8.62 -4.17 -2.05
CA ASP A 71 9.09 -5.55 -2.10
C ASP A 71 8.63 -6.19 -3.43
N PRO A 72 9.46 -6.13 -4.47
CA PRO A 72 9.08 -6.63 -5.79
C PRO A 72 9.02 -8.16 -5.88
N TYR A 73 9.55 -8.88 -4.89
CA TYR A 73 9.78 -10.31 -4.96
C TYR A 73 9.09 -11.02 -3.80
N LEU A 74 7.82 -11.38 -4.02
CA LEU A 74 6.98 -11.98 -2.98
C LEU A 74 7.53 -13.30 -2.39
N ASP A 75 8.38 -14.04 -3.14
CA ASP A 75 8.85 -15.39 -2.80
C ASP A 75 10.28 -15.70 -3.35
N VAL A 76 11.24 -14.77 -3.26
CA VAL A 76 12.62 -15.05 -3.74
C VAL A 76 13.60 -15.44 -2.62
N GLU A 77 13.09 -15.80 -1.44
CA GLU A 77 13.87 -16.47 -0.38
C GLU A 77 13.53 -17.96 -0.24
#